data_AF-A0A7S0XLM7-F1
#
_entry.id   AF-A0A7S0XLM7-F1
#
_cell.length_a   1.000
_cell.length_b   1.000
_cell.length_c   1.000
_cell.angle_alpha   90.00
_cell.angle_beta   90.00
_cell.angle_gamma   90.00
#
_symmetry.space_group_name_H-M   'P 1'
#
loop_
_entity.id
_entity.type
_entity.pdbx_description
1 polymer ?
#
loop_
_entity_poly.entity_id
_entity_poly.type
_entity_poly.pdbx_seq_one_letter_code
_entity_poly.pdbx_strand_id
1 'polypeptide(L)'
;MSHNHLYIDCPKCKSTLQYHTDAPQWIRCPSCQYVTNPTVPQQIPCVSCHTLLTFPPHSLYIRCPKCFVTSVIRDHEYRNQLISHHGPKYDCFPKFVPFTPLTITPSLNGGGGDGEDGGQEEKDLASPDIVEKDIIYSLCKQRQSNVNQLLSKYASAMNSNRMYKFFNEHETMNTESDIAKDDNEIVNHKNSDQTRRIVTGYQCFVNEHKAELSKHTSNDNDDIHVSQQLAALWKQQSAEQKKAYRVKAQQIADEHLTNCR
;
A
#
# COMPACT_ATOMS: atom_id res chain seq x y z
N MET A 1 31.91 8.24 -3.31
CA MET A 1 31.06 7.36 -4.14
C MET A 1 29.77 7.15 -3.38
N SER A 2 28.63 7.58 -3.93
CA SER A 2 27.34 7.42 -3.26
C SER A 2 26.86 5.99 -3.47
N HIS A 3 26.81 5.18 -2.41
CA HIS A 3 26.29 3.82 -2.51
C HIS A 3 24.76 3.88 -2.59
N ASN A 4 24.19 3.36 -3.68
CA ASN A 4 22.75 3.20 -3.81
C ASN A 4 22.31 2.03 -2.93
N HIS A 5 21.38 2.31 -2.03
CA HIS A 5 20.74 1.28 -1.20
C HIS A 5 19.38 0.92 -1.79
N LEU A 6 19.10 -0.38 -1.84
CA LEU A 6 17.82 -0.94 -2.20
C LEU A 6 17.15 -1.54 -0.96
N TYR A 7 15.82 -1.61 -1.00
CA TYR A 7 15.01 -2.14 0.09
C TYR A 7 14.19 -3.33 -0.39
N ILE A 8 14.12 -4.40 0.39
CA ILE A 8 13.28 -5.57 0.09
C ILE A 8 12.69 -6.13 1.38
N ASP A 9 11.43 -6.55 1.36
CA ASP A 9 10.79 -7.15 2.52
C ASP A 9 11.08 -8.65 2.58
N CYS A 10 11.54 -9.15 3.74
CA CYS A 10 11.78 -10.57 3.94
C CYS A 10 10.48 -11.35 3.72
N PRO A 11 10.45 -12.36 2.82
CA PRO A 11 9.22 -13.07 2.52
C PRO A 11 8.68 -13.87 3.71
N LYS A 12 9.56 -14.30 4.64
CA LYS A 12 9.21 -15.09 5.83
C LYS A 12 8.66 -14.24 6.98
N CYS A 13 9.43 -13.25 7.46
CA CYS A 13 9.04 -12.47 8.66
C CYS A 13 8.61 -11.03 8.36
N LYS A 14 8.59 -10.60 7.09
CA LYS A 14 8.18 -9.26 6.63
C LYS A 14 9.01 -8.10 7.16
N SER A 15 10.21 -8.35 7.69
CA SER A 15 11.16 -7.29 8.02
C SER A 15 11.69 -6.64 6.73
N THR A 16 11.74 -5.31 6.69
CA THR A 16 12.36 -4.57 5.57
C THR A 16 13.87 -4.67 5.69
N LEU A 17 14.51 -5.21 4.66
CA LEU A 17 15.95 -5.40 4.53
C LEU A 17 16.52 -4.30 3.63
N GLN A 18 17.55 -3.62 4.09
CA GLN A 18 18.34 -2.70 3.27
C GLN A 18 19.59 -3.43 2.78
N TYR A 19 19.86 -3.40 1.48
CA TYR A 19 21.06 -4.00 0.89
C TYR A 19 21.67 -3.06 -0.14
N HIS A 20 22.97 -3.23 -0.40
CA HIS A 20 23.68 -2.46 -1.42
C HIS A 20 23.35 -2.99 -2.82
N THR A 21 23.34 -2.12 -3.84
CA THR A 21 23.21 -2.56 -5.24
C THR A 21 24.28 -3.56 -5.66
N ASP A 22 25.46 -3.50 -5.03
CA ASP A 22 26.60 -4.40 -5.30
C ASP A 22 26.64 -5.60 -4.35
N ALA A 23 25.58 -5.80 -3.54
CA ALA A 23 25.52 -6.89 -2.58
C ALA A 23 25.55 -8.25 -3.29
N PRO A 24 26.08 -9.31 -2.65
CA PRO A 24 26.06 -10.66 -3.18
C PRO A 24 24.62 -11.10 -3.51
N GLN A 25 24.50 -12.03 -4.47
CA GLN A 25 23.21 -12.56 -4.97
C GLN A 25 22.25 -13.03 -3.87
N TRP A 26 22.74 -13.31 -2.66
CA TRP A 26 21.94 -13.83 -1.56
C TRP A 26 22.10 -12.94 -0.33
N ILE A 27 20.98 -12.49 0.22
CA ILE A 27 20.93 -11.75 1.48
C ILE A 27 20.25 -12.63 2.54
N ARG A 28 20.79 -12.61 3.77
CA ARG A 28 20.18 -13.30 4.90
C ARG A 28 19.44 -12.30 5.77
N CYS A 29 18.17 -12.55 6.05
CA CYS A 29 17.38 -11.72 6.95
C CYS A 29 17.95 -11.80 8.38
N PRO A 30 18.32 -10.67 9.01
CA PRO A 30 18.88 -10.66 10.36
C PRO A 30 17.85 -11.12 11.40
N SER A 31 16.56 -10.87 11.18
CA SER A 31 15.50 -11.20 12.13
C SER A 31 15.13 -12.69 12.16
N CYS A 32 15.16 -13.39 11.02
CA CYS A 32 14.67 -14.78 10.95
C CYS A 32 15.61 -15.75 10.22
N GLN A 33 16.80 -15.30 9.83
CA GLN A 33 17.83 -16.07 9.13
C GLN A 33 17.41 -16.64 7.77
N TYR A 34 16.25 -16.23 7.23
CA TYR A 34 15.81 -16.63 5.88
C TYR A 34 16.71 -16.01 4.81
N VAL A 35 17.18 -16.83 3.87
CA VAL A 35 18.04 -16.41 2.76
C VAL A 35 17.17 -16.13 1.53
N THR A 36 17.29 -14.95 0.95
CA THR A 36 16.54 -14.53 -0.25
C THR A 36 17.47 -13.93 -1.28
N ASN A 37 17.11 -14.06 -2.56
CA ASN A 37 17.83 -13.42 -3.65
C ASN A 37 17.03 -12.20 -4.13
N PRO A 38 17.51 -10.96 -3.88
CA PRO A 38 16.76 -9.76 -4.23
C PRO A 38 16.73 -9.49 -5.74
N THR A 39 17.59 -10.14 -6.52
CA THR A 39 17.65 -10.00 -7.98
C THR A 39 16.64 -10.90 -8.71
N VAL A 40 16.10 -11.91 -8.03
CA VAL A 40 15.11 -12.80 -8.64
C VAL A 40 13.76 -12.07 -8.70
N PRO A 41 13.16 -11.92 -9.90
CA PRO A 41 11.85 -11.31 -10.04
C PRO A 41 10.83 -12.05 -9.19
N GLN A 42 9.99 -11.30 -8.46
CA GLN A 42 8.90 -11.92 -7.72
C GLN A 42 7.87 -12.45 -8.71
N GLN A 43 7.29 -13.61 -8.42
CA GLN A 43 6.34 -14.30 -9.27
C GLN A 43 5.02 -14.52 -8.51
N ILE A 44 3.90 -14.26 -9.18
CA ILE A 44 2.55 -14.54 -8.66
C ILE A 44 1.67 -15.13 -9.77
N PRO A 45 0.86 -16.17 -9.52
CA PRO A 45 -0.08 -16.65 -10.53
C PRO A 45 -1.22 -15.64 -10.72
N CYS A 46 -1.60 -15.39 -11.97
CA CYS A 46 -2.77 -14.60 -12.28
C CYS A 46 -4.04 -15.24 -11.70
N VAL A 47 -4.87 -14.43 -11.01
CA VAL A 47 -6.11 -14.88 -10.36
C VAL A 47 -7.16 -15.44 -11.32
N SER A 48 -7.10 -15.11 -12.62
CA SER A 48 -8.09 -15.54 -13.61
C SER A 48 -7.61 -16.69 -14.49
N CYS A 49 -6.40 -16.60 -15.04
CA CYS A 49 -5.90 -17.56 -16.02
C CYS A 49 -4.67 -18.36 -15.57
N HIS A 50 -4.27 -18.21 -14.30
CA HIS A 50 -3.11 -18.88 -13.67
C HIS A 50 -1.76 -18.70 -14.38
N THR A 51 -1.66 -17.78 -15.34
CA THR A 51 -0.38 -17.42 -15.97
C THR A 51 0.54 -16.83 -14.91
N LEU A 52 1.78 -17.32 -14.85
CA LEU A 52 2.77 -16.85 -13.89
C LEU A 52 3.25 -15.45 -14.29
N LEU A 53 3.02 -14.48 -13.41
CA LEU A 53 3.33 -13.08 -13.64
C LEU A 53 4.61 -12.72 -12.90
N THR A 54 5.62 -12.23 -13.61
CA THR A 54 6.83 -11.63 -13.03
C THR A 54 6.60 -10.13 -12.82
N PHE A 55 7.00 -9.61 -11.66
CA PHE A 55 6.92 -8.19 -11.37
C PHE A 55 8.19 -7.66 -10.68
N PRO A 56 8.56 -6.39 -10.94
CA PRO A 56 9.60 -5.71 -10.19
C PRO A 56 9.30 -5.67 -8.69
N PRO A 57 10.34 -5.69 -7.83
CA PRO A 57 10.15 -5.30 -6.44
C PRO A 57 9.50 -3.91 -6.38
N HIS A 58 8.53 -3.73 -5.50
CA HIS A 58 7.72 -2.51 -5.31
C HIS A 58 6.57 -2.23 -6.30
N SER A 59 6.28 -3.12 -7.26
CA SER A 59 5.04 -2.98 -8.04
C SER A 59 3.81 -3.06 -7.13
N LEU A 60 2.93 -2.06 -7.21
CA LEU A 60 1.64 -2.04 -6.50
C LEU A 60 0.59 -2.88 -7.23
N TYR A 61 0.66 -2.90 -8.56
CA TYR A 61 -0.28 -3.58 -9.44
C TYR A 61 0.48 -4.33 -10.52
N ILE A 62 -0.10 -5.44 -10.98
CA ILE A 62 0.34 -6.11 -12.20
C ILE A 62 -0.88 -6.44 -13.07
N ARG A 63 -0.75 -6.18 -14.36
CA ARG A 63 -1.75 -6.54 -15.36
C ARG A 63 -1.32 -7.82 -16.06
N CYS A 64 -2.17 -8.83 -16.06
CA CYS A 64 -1.90 -10.07 -16.79
C CYS A 64 -1.92 -9.79 -18.30
N PRO A 65 -0.89 -10.18 -19.08
CA PRO A 65 -0.87 -9.98 -20.53
C PRO A 65 -1.86 -10.89 -21.27
N LYS A 66 -2.30 -12.00 -20.66
CA LYS A 66 -3.19 -12.98 -21.30
C LYS A 66 -4.68 -12.63 -21.18
N CYS A 67 -5.11 -12.16 -20.01
CA CYS A 67 -6.52 -11.89 -19.72
C CYS A 67 -6.80 -10.45 -19.30
N PHE A 68 -5.78 -9.59 -19.25
CA PHE A 68 -5.86 -8.18 -18.89
C PHE A 68 -6.41 -7.86 -17.49
N VAL A 69 -6.63 -8.88 -16.65
CA VAL A 69 -6.99 -8.71 -15.24
C VAL A 69 -5.83 -8.03 -14.51
N THR A 70 -6.16 -6.98 -13.75
CA THR A 70 -5.21 -6.26 -12.90
C THR A 70 -5.32 -6.80 -11.48
N SER A 71 -4.20 -7.31 -10.96
CA SER A 71 -4.09 -7.80 -9.59
C SER A 71 -3.34 -6.77 -8.74
N VAL A 72 -3.84 -6.52 -7.54
CA VAL A 72 -3.14 -5.73 -6.53
C VAL A 72 -2.10 -6.63 -5.87
N ILE A 73 -0.83 -6.23 -5.95
CA ILE A 73 0.28 -7.02 -5.39
C ILE A 73 0.49 -6.68 -3.91
N ARG A 74 0.36 -5.39 -3.57
CA ARG A 74 0.54 -4.86 -2.21
C ARG A 74 -0.64 -4.01 -1.82
N ASP A 75 -1.15 -4.22 -0.61
CA ASP A 75 -2.16 -3.32 -0.05
C ASP A 75 -1.48 -2.04 0.47
N HIS A 76 -1.99 -0.88 0.07
CA HIS A 76 -1.41 0.42 0.45
C HIS A 76 -1.66 0.74 1.93
N GLU A 77 -2.74 0.19 2.51
CA GLU A 77 -3.14 0.49 3.88
C GLU A 77 -2.36 -0.33 4.92
N TYR A 78 -1.83 -1.50 4.56
CA TYR A 78 -1.10 -2.38 5.46
C TYR A 78 0.31 -2.64 4.94
N ARG A 79 1.25 -1.78 5.38
CA ARG A 79 2.72 -1.91 5.27
C ARG A 79 3.19 -3.15 4.47
N ASN A 80 3.34 -3.00 3.16
CA ASN A 80 4.12 -3.89 2.28
C ASN A 80 3.77 -5.39 2.33
N GLN A 81 2.55 -5.78 2.70
CA GLN A 81 2.18 -7.19 2.64
C GLN A 81 1.85 -7.60 1.20
N LEU A 82 2.57 -8.61 0.69
CA LEU A 82 2.17 -9.34 -0.52
C LEU A 82 0.83 -10.03 -0.23
N ILE A 83 -0.20 -9.73 -1.02
CA ILE A 83 -1.50 -10.38 -0.90
C ILE A 83 -1.34 -11.83 -1.34
N SER A 84 -1.25 -12.76 -0.39
CA SER A 84 -1.28 -14.19 -0.67
C SER A 84 -2.73 -14.61 -0.90
N HIS A 85 -3.09 -14.96 -2.13
CA HIS A 85 -4.44 -15.41 -2.51
C HIS A 85 -4.81 -16.82 -1.98
N HIS A 86 -4.18 -17.31 -0.91
CA HIS A 86 -4.49 -18.61 -0.29
C HIS A 86 -5.55 -18.54 0.83
N GLY A 87 -6.27 -17.43 0.98
CA GLY A 87 -7.37 -17.29 1.94
C GLY A 87 -8.72 -17.87 1.45
N PRO A 88 -9.64 -18.21 2.37
CA PRO A 88 -10.94 -18.81 2.04
C PRO A 88 -11.73 -17.90 1.09
N LYS A 89 -12.49 -18.52 0.19
CA LYS A 89 -13.32 -17.88 -0.85
C LYS A 89 -14.01 -16.61 -0.33
N TYR A 90 -13.43 -15.46 -0.60
CA TYR A 90 -14.14 -14.20 -0.46
C TYR A 90 -15.03 -14.07 -1.69
N ASP A 91 -16.33 -14.32 -1.53
CA ASP A 91 -17.37 -14.09 -2.55
C ASP A 91 -17.63 -12.58 -2.81
N CYS A 92 -16.63 -11.73 -2.57
CA CYS A 92 -16.67 -10.32 -2.92
C CYS A 92 -15.82 -10.10 -4.17
N PHE A 93 -16.40 -10.44 -5.32
CA PHE A 93 -15.91 -9.93 -6.60
C PHE A 93 -15.83 -8.39 -6.51
N PRO A 94 -14.67 -7.75 -6.74
CA PRO A 94 -14.69 -6.34 -7.09
C PRO A 94 -15.59 -6.21 -8.31
N LYS A 95 -16.61 -5.35 -8.24
CA LYS A 95 -17.51 -5.05 -9.35
C LYS A 95 -16.64 -4.81 -10.58
N PHE A 96 -16.73 -5.71 -11.56
CA PHE A 96 -16.15 -5.51 -12.87
C PHE A 96 -16.54 -4.11 -13.32
N VAL A 97 -15.56 -3.23 -13.53
CA VAL A 97 -15.81 -1.99 -14.24
C VAL A 97 -15.91 -2.43 -15.70
N PRO A 98 -17.11 -2.44 -16.33
CA PRO A 98 -17.19 -2.76 -17.73
C PRO A 98 -16.38 -1.71 -18.49
N PHE A 99 -15.37 -2.16 -19.23
CA PHE A 99 -14.68 -1.29 -20.17
C PHE A 99 -15.66 -0.96 -21.28
N THR A 100 -15.98 0.32 -21.41
CA THR A 100 -16.56 0.87 -22.64
C THR A 100 -15.46 0.80 -23.69
N PRO A 101 -15.62 0.03 -24.78
CA PRO A 101 -14.67 0.08 -25.88
C PRO A 101 -14.65 1.53 -26.39
N LEU A 102 -13.46 2.13 -26.46
CA LEU A 102 -13.27 3.38 -27.16
C LEU A 102 -13.47 3.09 -28.65
N THR A 103 -14.68 3.33 -29.14
CA THR A 103 -14.98 3.32 -30.56
C THR A 103 -14.19 4.45 -31.21
N ILE A 104 -13.05 4.12 -31.80
CA ILE A 104 -12.34 5.01 -32.70
C ILE A 104 -13.26 5.14 -33.92
N THR A 105 -13.94 6.26 -34.04
CA THR A 105 -14.69 6.60 -35.24
C THR A 105 -13.67 6.83 -36.36
N PRO A 106 -13.66 6.03 -37.44
CA PRO A 106 -12.84 6.34 -38.59
C PRO A 106 -13.33 7.66 -39.17
N SER A 107 -12.46 8.67 -39.15
CA SER A 107 -12.68 9.94 -39.81
C SER A 107 -12.79 9.67 -41.31
N LEU A 108 -14.03 9.68 -41.81
CA LEU A 108 -14.36 9.73 -43.23
C LEU A 108 -13.87 11.08 -43.80
N ASN A 109 -12.61 11.14 -44.23
CA ASN A 109 -12.20 12.09 -45.25
C ASN A 109 -12.20 11.37 -46.58
N GLY A 110 -13.30 11.57 -47.31
CA GLY A 110 -13.37 11.29 -48.74
C GLY A 110 -12.51 12.28 -49.51
N GLY A 111 -11.82 11.76 -50.52
CA GLY A 111 -11.07 12.53 -51.52
C GLY A 111 -10.76 11.59 -52.66
N GLY A 112 -11.74 11.43 -53.57
CA GLY A 112 -11.58 10.67 -54.80
C GLY A 112 -10.54 11.31 -55.71
N GLY A 113 -9.74 10.45 -56.33
CA GLY A 113 -8.76 10.80 -57.34
C GLY A 113 -8.50 9.56 -58.17
N ASP A 114 -9.30 9.41 -59.22
CA ASP A 114 -9.12 8.39 -60.25
C ASP A 114 -7.89 8.76 -61.08
N GLY A 115 -6.92 7.87 -61.15
CA GLY A 115 -5.69 8.03 -61.92
C GLY A 115 -5.11 6.66 -62.25
N GLU A 116 -5.21 6.31 -63.53
CA GLU A 116 -4.86 5.02 -64.13
C GLU A 116 -3.34 4.76 -64.19
N ASP A 117 -3.04 3.45 -64.13
CA ASP A 117 -2.03 2.70 -64.90
C ASP A 117 -0.51 2.92 -64.67
N GLY A 118 0.21 1.79 -64.57
CA GLY A 118 1.68 1.77 -64.66
C GLY A 118 2.42 0.76 -63.76
N GLY A 119 2.41 -0.52 -64.16
CA GLY A 119 3.57 -1.43 -64.21
C GLY A 119 4.63 -1.54 -63.09
N GLN A 120 4.75 -2.78 -62.59
CA GLN A 120 5.97 -3.57 -62.32
C GLN A 120 6.81 -3.40 -61.03
N GLU A 121 7.28 -4.58 -60.60
CA GLU A 121 8.45 -4.95 -59.75
C GLU A 121 8.33 -4.93 -58.22
N GLU A 122 7.88 -6.09 -57.73
CA GLU A 122 8.48 -6.91 -56.67
C GLU A 122 9.88 -6.48 -56.19
N LYS A 123 9.95 -5.91 -54.97
CA LYS A 123 11.11 -5.99 -54.08
C LYS A 123 10.65 -6.13 -52.63
N ASP A 124 10.87 -7.32 -52.09
CA ASP A 124 11.06 -7.54 -50.67
C ASP A 124 12.09 -6.55 -50.11
N LEU A 125 11.77 -5.89 -48.98
CA LEU A 125 12.68 -5.62 -47.85
C LEU A 125 12.03 -4.70 -46.80
N ALA A 126 11.77 -5.30 -45.63
CA ALA A 126 11.80 -4.71 -44.29
C ALA A 126 10.88 -3.51 -43.99
N SER A 127 9.67 -3.82 -43.52
CA SER A 127 8.91 -2.92 -42.65
C SER A 127 9.53 -2.93 -41.25
N PRO A 128 9.89 -1.78 -40.63
CA PRO A 128 10.18 -1.77 -39.21
C PRO A 128 8.84 -1.81 -38.47
N ASP A 129 8.58 -2.97 -37.88
CA ASP A 129 7.68 -3.20 -36.77
C ASP A 129 7.93 -2.13 -35.66
N ILE A 130 7.20 -1.02 -35.71
CA ILE A 130 6.99 -0.16 -34.54
C ILE A 130 5.90 -0.83 -33.70
N VAL A 131 6.29 -1.97 -33.14
CA VAL A 131 5.56 -2.73 -32.11
C VAL A 131 5.57 -1.87 -30.85
N GLU A 132 4.44 -1.23 -30.59
CA GLU A 132 3.65 -1.44 -29.36
C GLU A 132 4.44 -1.60 -28.04
N LYS A 133 5.51 -0.83 -27.84
CA LYS A 133 6.30 -0.78 -26.60
C LYS A 133 6.33 0.58 -25.92
N ASP A 134 5.76 1.62 -26.52
CA ASP A 134 5.86 2.99 -26.00
C ASP A 134 4.54 3.62 -25.50
N ILE A 135 3.50 2.82 -25.24
CA ILE A 135 2.26 3.33 -24.60
C ILE A 135 2.25 3.06 -23.10
N ILE A 136 3.36 3.25 -22.38
CA ILE A 136 3.32 3.49 -20.93
C ILE A 136 4.46 4.44 -20.55
N TYR A 137 4.27 5.75 -20.76
CA TYR A 137 4.55 6.84 -19.80
C TYR A 137 4.38 8.20 -20.50
N SER A 138 3.13 8.64 -20.68
CA SER A 138 2.84 10.05 -20.91
C SER A 138 2.32 10.67 -19.61
N LEU A 139 3.21 10.87 -18.64
CA LEU A 139 3.00 11.95 -17.69
C LEU A 139 3.41 13.23 -18.39
N CYS A 140 2.50 14.20 -18.51
CA CYS A 140 2.86 15.52 -19.01
C CYS A 140 4.04 16.05 -18.17
N LYS A 141 5.03 16.66 -18.83
CA LYS A 141 6.28 17.20 -18.25
C LYS A 141 6.03 18.01 -16.97
N GLN A 142 4.89 18.70 -16.89
CA GLN A 142 4.43 19.45 -15.73
C GLN A 142 4.11 18.58 -14.49
N ARG A 143 3.46 17.42 -14.67
CA ARG A 143 3.17 16.48 -13.56
C ARG A 143 4.44 15.85 -13.01
N GLN A 144 5.40 15.54 -13.87
CA GLN A 144 6.68 14.98 -13.45
C GLN A 144 7.51 16.02 -12.68
N SER A 145 7.48 17.29 -13.10
CA SER A 145 8.06 18.40 -12.33
C SER A 145 7.43 18.53 -10.93
N ASN A 146 6.10 18.42 -10.83
CA ASN A 146 5.41 18.52 -9.53
C ASN A 146 5.77 17.37 -8.58
N VAL A 147 5.85 16.14 -9.08
CA VAL A 147 6.26 14.97 -8.29
C VAL A 147 7.70 15.13 -7.79
N ASN A 148 8.61 15.60 -8.66
CA ASN A 148 10.00 15.82 -8.29
C ASN A 148 10.17 16.91 -7.22
N GLN A 149 9.39 18.01 -7.31
CA GLN A 149 9.38 19.05 -6.26
C GLN A 149 8.85 18.54 -4.91
N LEU A 150 7.92 17.60 -4.93
CA LEU A 150 7.36 17.00 -3.73
C LEU A 150 8.41 16.11 -3.06
N LEU A 151 9.07 15.24 -3.83
CA LEU A 151 10.13 14.37 -3.35
C LEU A 151 11.33 15.16 -2.77
N SER A 152 11.72 16.28 -3.40
CA SER A 152 12.80 17.12 -2.87
C SER A 152 12.45 17.76 -1.53
N LYS A 153 11.18 18.15 -1.32
CA LYS A 153 10.71 18.69 -0.03
C LYS A 153 10.74 17.63 1.07
N TYR A 154 10.36 16.39 0.75
CA TYR A 154 10.41 15.29 1.71
C TYR A 154 11.84 14.86 2.06
N ALA A 155 12.75 14.80 1.08
CA ALA A 155 14.16 14.48 1.32
C ALA A 155 14.84 15.51 2.24
N SER A 156 14.46 16.79 2.10
CA SER A 156 14.97 17.88 2.95
C SER A 156 14.49 17.76 4.41
N ALA A 157 13.28 17.22 4.61
CA ALA A 157 12.67 17.10 5.93
C ALA A 157 13.16 15.89 6.76
N MET A 158 13.73 14.87 6.11
CA MET A 158 14.15 13.63 6.78
C MET A 158 15.66 13.51 7.03
N ASN A 159 16.45 14.53 6.69
CA ASN A 159 17.91 14.49 6.79
C ASN A 159 18.48 14.91 8.17
N SER A 160 17.66 14.98 9.22
CA SER A 160 18.12 15.20 10.59
C SER A 160 18.10 13.91 11.42
N ASN A 161 19.28 13.32 11.59
CA ASN A 161 19.69 12.41 12.67
C ASN A 161 19.08 11.00 12.75
N ARG A 162 19.62 10.07 11.96
CA ARG A 162 19.88 8.70 12.45
C ARG A 162 21.10 8.09 11.75
N MET A 163 22.28 8.36 12.31
CA MET A 163 23.49 7.59 11.97
C MET A 163 23.41 6.21 12.62
N TYR A 164 23.57 5.15 11.84
CA TYR A 164 23.85 3.81 12.36
C TYR A 164 25.34 3.47 12.18
N LYS A 165 25.93 2.91 13.24
CA LYS A 165 27.31 2.41 13.24
C LYS A 165 27.34 1.04 12.56
N PHE A 166 28.22 0.89 11.56
CA PHE A 166 28.62 -0.40 11.03
C PHE A 166 29.46 -1.12 12.10
N PHE A 167 29.09 -2.36 12.45
CA PHE A 167 29.94 -3.23 13.26
C PHE A 167 30.88 -4.00 12.32
N ASN A 168 32.18 -3.81 12.50
CA ASN A 168 33.21 -4.70 11.97
C ASN A 168 33.33 -5.89 12.94
N GLU A 169 33.23 -7.12 12.43
CA GLU A 169 33.24 -8.37 13.21
C GLU A 169 34.61 -8.77 13.78
N HIS A 170 35.39 -7.84 14.35
CA HIS A 170 36.71 -8.19 14.89
C HIS A 170 37.04 -7.72 16.31
N GLU A 171 36.10 -7.13 17.06
CA GLU A 171 36.37 -6.74 18.44
C GLU A 171 35.32 -7.24 19.44
N THR A 172 35.85 -7.79 20.55
CA THR A 172 35.21 -8.13 21.84
C THR A 172 34.46 -9.46 21.94
N MET A 173 35.24 -10.54 22.08
CA MET A 173 35.01 -11.48 23.17
C MET A 173 35.39 -10.83 24.50
N ASN A 174 34.70 -11.26 25.56
CA ASN A 174 34.84 -10.92 26.99
C ASN A 174 34.01 -9.72 27.43
N THR A 175 32.94 -9.96 28.20
CA THR A 175 32.92 -9.76 29.67
C THR A 175 31.57 -10.29 30.21
N GLU A 176 31.62 -11.42 30.91
CA GLU A 176 30.58 -11.83 31.86
C GLU A 176 30.76 -11.03 33.17
N SER A 177 29.65 -10.60 33.77
CA SER A 177 29.35 -10.70 35.21
C SER A 177 28.22 -9.73 35.61
N ASP A 178 27.17 -10.31 36.18
CA ASP A 178 26.39 -9.86 37.36
C ASP A 178 26.04 -8.38 37.54
N ILE A 179 24.74 -8.10 37.76
CA ILE A 179 24.22 -7.43 38.97
C ILE A 179 22.67 -7.41 38.96
N ALA A 180 22.16 -7.95 40.07
CA ALA A 180 20.96 -7.67 40.86
C ALA A 180 19.67 -7.08 40.25
N LYS A 181 18.58 -7.70 40.71
CA LYS A 181 17.18 -7.27 40.75
C LYS A 181 17.04 -5.87 41.35
N ASP A 182 16.25 -5.03 40.69
CA ASP A 182 15.62 -3.87 41.33
C ASP A 182 14.16 -3.77 40.84
N ASP A 183 13.24 -4.20 41.69
CA ASP A 183 11.79 -4.12 41.52
C ASP A 183 11.31 -2.89 42.29
N ASN A 184 11.21 -1.72 41.65
CA ASN A 184 10.25 -0.65 41.96
C ASN A 184 10.60 0.66 41.21
N GLU A 185 9.88 0.92 40.11
CA GLU A 185 9.32 2.24 39.76
C GLU A 185 8.73 2.18 38.35
N ILE A 186 7.49 1.68 38.23
CA ILE A 186 6.68 1.93 37.03
C ILE A 186 6.09 3.34 37.18
N VAL A 187 6.91 4.34 36.86
CA VAL A 187 6.43 5.72 36.65
C VAL A 187 5.55 5.71 35.41
N ASN A 188 4.26 6.01 35.61
CA ASN A 188 3.22 6.11 34.58
C ASN A 188 3.51 7.28 33.60
N HIS A 189 4.47 7.11 32.69
CA HIS A 189 4.62 7.96 31.50
C HIS A 189 3.59 7.58 30.43
N LYS A 190 2.29 7.69 30.75
CA LYS A 190 1.17 7.44 29.80
C LYS A 190 0.63 8.69 29.09
N ASN A 191 1.20 9.87 29.32
CA ASN A 191 0.71 11.11 28.72
C ASN A 191 1.80 11.77 27.87
N SER A 192 1.81 11.51 26.56
CA SER A 192 2.40 12.45 25.58
C SER A 192 2.10 12.09 24.12
N ASP A 193 1.74 10.86 23.79
CA ASP A 193 1.68 10.41 22.38
C ASP A 193 0.36 9.71 22.02
N GLN A 194 -0.77 10.21 22.54
CA GLN A 194 -2.07 9.90 21.94
C GLN A 194 -2.14 10.64 20.59
N THR A 195 -1.64 9.99 19.55
CA THR A 195 -1.91 10.36 18.15
C THR A 195 -3.38 10.70 18.03
N ARG A 196 -3.69 11.94 17.64
CA ARG A 196 -5.05 12.50 17.56
C ARG A 196 -5.96 11.53 16.81
N ARG A 197 -6.75 10.75 17.57
CA ARG A 197 -7.60 9.71 17.00
C ARG A 197 -8.77 10.39 16.30
N ILE A 198 -8.89 10.18 14.99
CA ILE A 198 -10.01 10.73 14.21
C ILE A 198 -11.31 10.12 14.77
N VAL A 199 -12.17 10.96 15.34
CA VAL A 199 -13.47 10.54 15.88
C VAL A 199 -14.46 10.43 14.72
N THR A 200 -15.03 9.25 14.53
CA THR A 200 -16.06 9.03 13.50
C THR A 200 -17.47 9.19 14.08
N GLY A 201 -18.47 9.46 13.24
CA GLY A 201 -19.86 9.54 13.69
C GLY A 201 -20.36 8.26 14.39
N TYR A 202 -19.89 7.08 13.96
CA TYR A 202 -20.19 5.82 14.65
C TYR A 202 -19.59 5.79 16.06
N GLN A 203 -18.38 6.33 16.25
CA GLN A 203 -17.73 6.37 17.55
C GLN A 203 -18.44 7.32 18.52
N CYS A 204 -18.97 8.45 18.04
CA CYS A 204 -19.87 9.29 18.84
C CYS A 204 -21.12 8.53 19.29
N PHE A 205 -21.76 7.80 18.38
CA PHE A 205 -22.92 6.97 18.70
C PHE A 205 -22.59 5.89 19.74
N VAL A 206 -21.49 5.16 19.56
CA VAL A 206 -21.04 4.13 20.49
C VAL A 206 -20.78 4.72 21.88
N ASN A 207 -20.14 5.88 21.99
CA ASN A 207 -19.84 6.48 23.28
C ASN A 207 -21.12 6.90 24.04
N GLU A 208 -22.12 7.42 23.34
CA GLU A 208 -23.41 7.80 23.95
C GLU A 208 -24.21 6.56 24.41
N HIS A 209 -24.33 5.55 23.53
CA HIS A 209 -25.18 4.38 23.79
C HIS A 209 -24.49 3.29 24.63
N LYS A 210 -23.15 3.23 24.63
CA LYS A 210 -22.40 2.27 25.46
C LYS A 210 -22.64 2.53 26.95
N ALA A 211 -22.71 3.80 27.36
CA ALA A 211 -22.96 4.18 28.75
C ALA A 211 -24.38 3.82 29.22
N GLU A 212 -25.35 3.73 28.32
CA GLU A 212 -26.71 3.29 28.63
C GLU A 212 -26.78 1.78 28.73
N LEU A 213 -26.20 1.06 27.78
CA LEU A 213 -26.18 -0.40 27.76
C LEU A 213 -25.36 -0.98 28.92
N SER A 214 -24.25 -0.34 29.30
CA SER A 214 -23.42 -0.80 30.42
C SER A 214 -24.12 -0.70 31.78
N LYS A 215 -25.18 0.12 31.92
CA LYS A 215 -25.97 0.19 33.17
C LYS A 215 -26.85 -1.03 33.39
N HIS A 216 -27.24 -1.71 32.32
CA HIS A 216 -28.16 -2.85 32.37
C HIS A 216 -27.45 -4.21 32.47
N THR A 217 -26.12 -4.19 32.49
CA THR A 217 -25.31 -5.35 32.12
C THR A 217 -24.13 -5.43 33.07
N SER A 218 -24.21 -6.34 34.05
CA SER A 218 -23.31 -6.40 35.21
C SER A 218 -22.13 -7.36 35.06
N ASN A 219 -22.01 -8.12 33.96
CA ASN A 219 -20.94 -9.09 33.78
C ASN A 219 -19.88 -8.61 32.78
N ASP A 220 -18.60 -8.87 33.09
CA ASP A 220 -17.46 -8.50 32.24
C ASP A 220 -17.44 -9.21 30.86
N ASN A 221 -18.14 -10.34 30.71
CA ASN A 221 -18.26 -11.04 29.42
C ASN A 221 -19.22 -10.34 28.45
N ASP A 222 -19.94 -9.30 28.89
CA ASP A 222 -21.00 -8.71 28.10
C ASP A 222 -20.50 -7.65 27.11
N ASP A 223 -19.23 -7.25 27.16
CA ASP A 223 -18.65 -6.23 26.26
C ASP A 223 -18.76 -6.64 24.78
N ILE A 224 -18.59 -7.94 24.48
CA ILE A 224 -18.78 -8.48 23.13
C ILE A 224 -20.26 -8.35 22.72
N HIS A 225 -21.19 -8.70 23.59
CA HIS A 225 -22.63 -8.61 23.31
C HIS A 225 -23.09 -7.15 23.16
N VAL A 226 -22.60 -6.23 24.00
CA VAL A 226 -22.87 -4.80 23.90
C VAL A 226 -22.35 -4.24 22.57
N SER A 227 -21.15 -4.63 22.13
CA SER A 227 -20.60 -4.19 20.85
C SER A 227 -21.45 -4.65 19.65
N GLN A 228 -21.95 -5.89 19.69
CA GLN A 228 -22.84 -6.45 18.66
C GLN A 228 -24.19 -5.74 18.65
N GLN A 229 -24.77 -5.47 19.82
CA GLN A 229 -26.03 -4.73 19.95
C GLN A 229 -25.90 -3.30 19.42
N LEU A 230 -24.81 -2.60 19.76
CA LEU A 230 -24.53 -1.25 19.24
C LEU A 230 -24.39 -1.24 17.72
N ALA A 231 -23.71 -2.24 17.14
CA ALA A 231 -23.61 -2.37 15.69
C ALA A 231 -24.98 -2.61 15.01
N ALA A 232 -25.86 -3.40 15.65
CA ALA A 232 -27.22 -3.64 15.16
C ALA A 232 -28.08 -2.37 15.25
N LEU A 233 -28.05 -1.66 16.39
CA LEU A 233 -28.75 -0.39 16.58
C LEU A 233 -28.30 0.66 15.57
N TRP A 234 -26.98 0.77 15.33
CA TRP A 234 -26.45 1.69 14.32
C TRP A 234 -26.95 1.37 12.90
N LYS A 235 -27.07 0.09 12.54
CA LYS A 235 -27.62 -0.30 11.24
C LYS A 235 -29.08 0.16 11.09
N GLN A 236 -29.88 0.08 12.15
CA GLN A 236 -31.29 0.48 12.17
C GLN A 236 -31.51 2.00 12.14
N GLN A 237 -30.52 2.81 12.53
CA GLN A 237 -30.63 4.28 12.48
C GLN A 237 -30.87 4.80 11.05
N SER A 238 -31.75 5.78 10.93
CA SER A 238 -32.05 6.46 9.67
C SER A 238 -30.85 7.28 9.17
N ALA A 239 -30.86 7.64 7.87
CA ALA A 239 -29.81 8.49 7.31
C ALA A 239 -29.74 9.87 7.98
N GLU A 240 -30.88 10.41 8.42
CA GLU A 240 -30.98 11.70 9.12
C GLU A 240 -30.35 11.62 10.51
N GLN A 241 -30.64 10.56 11.27
CA GLN A 241 -30.03 10.33 12.58
C GLN A 241 -28.50 10.14 12.45
N LYS A 242 -28.06 9.35 11.47
CA LYS A 242 -26.62 9.18 11.18
C LYS A 242 -25.94 10.51 10.81
N LYS A 243 -26.64 11.41 10.12
CA LYS A 243 -26.14 12.74 9.78
C LYS A 243 -25.90 13.59 11.04
N ALA A 244 -26.78 13.54 12.03
CA ALA A 244 -26.59 14.25 13.30
C ALA A 244 -25.29 13.82 14.01
N TYR A 245 -24.99 12.52 14.06
CA TYR A 245 -23.73 12.03 14.64
C TYR A 245 -22.49 12.42 13.84
N ARG A 246 -22.59 12.57 12.51
CA ARG A 246 -21.48 13.10 11.69
C ARG A 246 -21.19 14.56 12.02
N VAL A 247 -22.23 15.37 12.24
CA VAL A 247 -22.08 16.77 12.66
C VAL A 247 -21.44 16.85 14.05
N LYS A 248 -21.88 16.02 15.01
CA LYS A 248 -21.25 15.91 16.34
C LYS A 248 -19.77 15.54 16.24
N ALA A 249 -19.42 14.56 15.41
CA ALA A 249 -18.03 14.15 15.21
C ALA A 249 -17.16 15.28 14.65
N GLN A 250 -17.71 16.08 13.72
CA GLN A 250 -17.02 17.25 13.17
C GLN A 250 -16.82 18.33 14.24
N GLN A 251 -17.84 18.61 15.06
CA GLN A 251 -17.74 19.58 16.16
C GLN A 251 -16.65 19.20 17.16
N ILE A 252 -16.57 17.93 17.56
CA ILE A 252 -15.51 17.42 18.44
C ILE A 252 -14.13 17.61 17.78
N ALA A 253 -14.01 17.33 16.49
CA ALA A 253 -12.77 17.55 15.76
C ALA A 253 -12.36 19.04 15.73
N ASP A 254 -13.33 19.94 15.54
CA ASP A 254 -13.11 21.38 15.52
C ASP A 254 -12.73 21.93 16.92
N GLU A 255 -13.40 21.46 17.98
CA GLU A 255 -13.07 21.80 19.38
C GLU A 255 -11.65 21.35 19.77
N HIS A 256 -11.23 20.17 19.31
CA HIS A 256 -9.86 19.70 19.50
C HIS A 256 -8.85 20.59 18.77
N LEU A 257 -9.19 21.14 17.60
CA LEU A 257 -8.33 22.08 16.88
C LEU A 257 -8.24 23.43 17.59
N THR A 258 -9.32 23.92 18.21
CA THR A 258 -9.30 25.19 18.95
C THR A 258 -8.53 25.08 20.26
N ASN A 259 -8.64 23.96 20.98
CA ASN A 259 -7.93 23.75 22.25
C ASN A 259 -6.41 23.51 22.08
N CYS A 260 -5.96 23.31 20.84
CA CYS A 260 -4.54 23.12 20.52
C CYS A 260 -3.83 24.43 20.09
N ARG A 261 -4.52 25.57 20.12
CA ARG A 261 -3.94 26.90 19.86
C ARG A 261 -3.67 27.63 21.17
#